data_AF-A0A535LMF8-F1
#
_entry.id   AF-A0A535LMF8-F1
#
_cell.length_a   1.000
_cell.length_b   1.000
_cell.length_c   1.000
_cell.angle_alpha   90.00
_cell.angle_beta   90.00
_cell.angle_gamma   90.00
#
_symmetry.space_group_name_H-M   'P 1'
#
loop_
_entity.id
_entity.type
_entity.pdbx_description
1 polymer ?
#
loop_
_entity_poly.entity_id
_entity_poly.type
_entity_poly.pdbx_seq_one_letter_code
_entity_poly.pdbx_strand_id
1 'polypeptide(L)'
;MPRRGVTVGKFYPPHRGHRRLIEAARSRCDELFVLVASRPREDPPAAKRLGWLQQMFPEVHFILVEDTYPEAPAVWAEVTVRELGFTPDVAFAGEDYGAAWAGEMGCGFEMVDRTRGASECAGRTVRSDPMGHWQCLDPIVRAYYARRVAVVGAESTGTTTIARNLAEHYQTVLVPEYGRDYYEDRMRSGRGGAPWTTAEFVQIAERQAEWEELAACLSDRVLICDTDPFATEIWHERYVGTISQEVARISVSRRYALYILTGTDIPFVQDGFRDGEHVREWMHERFVKELRARDKAFVIVEGDPITRLKAATEAIDRVLGLSRLYRPVGPKELDLITESGWSSFPPRLEWQPIFYPVLNFEYAARIASEWNVKDSGYGAVTTCWVRRQFLDRYEVHQVGGRATLEYWIPAEELTAFNAAIVGGIQVVREYGSRVGAPRGS
;
A
#
# COMPACT_ATOMS: atom_id res chain seq x y z
N MET A 1 2.90 -44.56 -8.46
CA MET A 1 1.87 -43.70 -7.84
C MET A 1 2.45 -42.30 -7.73
N PRO A 2 1.65 -41.23 -7.88
CA PRO A 2 2.13 -39.87 -7.68
C PRO A 2 2.66 -39.72 -6.25
N ARG A 3 3.81 -39.05 -6.09
CA ARG A 3 4.38 -38.71 -4.78
C ARG A 3 3.54 -37.59 -4.18
N ARG A 4 2.83 -37.88 -3.09
CA ARG A 4 1.95 -36.93 -2.40
C ARG A 4 2.68 -36.28 -1.24
N GLY A 5 2.84 -34.96 -1.33
CA GLY A 5 3.46 -34.12 -0.33
C GLY A 5 2.44 -33.46 0.59
N VAL A 6 2.82 -33.21 1.85
CA VAL A 6 2.01 -32.41 2.78
C VAL A 6 2.83 -31.31 3.45
N THR A 7 2.20 -30.17 3.72
CA THR A 7 2.72 -29.16 4.66
C THR A 7 1.57 -28.54 5.45
N VAL A 8 1.90 -27.87 6.56
CA VAL A 8 0.92 -27.26 7.47
C VAL A 8 1.41 -25.87 7.90
N GLY A 9 0.48 -24.94 8.06
CA GLY A 9 0.80 -23.62 8.58
C GLY A 9 -0.44 -22.78 8.90
N LYS A 10 -0.27 -21.77 9.75
CA LYS A 10 -1.35 -20.79 10.01
C LYS A 10 -1.52 -19.78 8.88
N PHE A 11 -0.45 -19.52 8.12
CA PHE A 11 -0.43 -18.54 7.03
C PHE A 11 -1.07 -17.20 7.43
N TYR A 12 -0.73 -16.68 8.62
CA TYR A 12 -1.44 -15.58 9.25
C TYR A 12 -0.53 -14.34 9.45
N PRO A 13 -0.44 -13.44 8.45
CA PRO A 13 -0.89 -13.61 7.06
C PRO A 13 0.08 -14.47 6.21
N PRO A 14 -0.29 -14.88 4.97
CA PRO A 14 0.65 -15.50 4.05
C PRO A 14 1.76 -14.49 3.72
N HIS A 15 3.01 -14.97 3.61
CA HIS A 15 4.18 -14.12 3.39
C HIS A 15 5.25 -14.89 2.62
N ARG A 16 6.33 -14.20 2.22
CA ARG A 16 7.40 -14.73 1.35
C ARG A 16 8.03 -16.03 1.88
N GLY A 17 8.23 -16.13 3.19
CA GLY A 17 8.67 -17.38 3.84
C GLY A 17 7.71 -18.56 3.67
N HIS A 18 6.39 -18.34 3.67
CA HIS A 18 5.39 -19.37 3.34
C HIS A 18 5.41 -19.72 1.85
N ARG A 19 5.52 -18.70 0.98
CA ARG A 19 5.63 -18.89 -0.47
C ARG A 19 6.81 -19.80 -0.83
N ARG A 20 8.00 -19.55 -0.26
CA ARG A 20 9.18 -20.40 -0.44
C ARG A 20 8.95 -21.85 0.01
N LEU A 21 8.27 -22.04 1.14
CA LEU A 21 7.93 -23.37 1.63
C LEU A 21 7.06 -24.12 0.63
N ILE A 22 5.98 -23.49 0.16
CA ILE A 22 5.05 -24.09 -0.80
C ILE A 22 5.73 -24.36 -2.15
N GLU A 23 6.50 -23.39 -2.68
CA GLU A 23 7.22 -23.53 -3.95
C GLU A 23 8.24 -24.68 -3.89
N ALA A 24 9.00 -24.77 -2.80
CA ALA A 24 9.98 -25.84 -2.60
C ALA A 24 9.30 -27.21 -2.45
N ALA A 25 8.25 -27.32 -1.63
CA ALA A 25 7.49 -28.55 -1.47
C ALA A 25 6.91 -29.03 -2.81
N ARG A 26 6.26 -28.12 -3.54
CA ARG A 26 5.66 -28.39 -4.86
C ARG A 26 6.68 -28.88 -5.87
N SER A 27 7.91 -28.38 -5.84
CA SER A 27 8.97 -28.83 -6.76
C SER A 27 9.47 -30.27 -6.50
N ARG A 28 9.05 -30.90 -5.40
CA ARG A 28 9.57 -32.19 -4.92
C ARG A 28 8.49 -33.26 -4.75
N CYS A 29 7.26 -32.99 -5.14
CA CYS A 29 6.15 -33.94 -5.13
C CYS A 29 5.26 -33.72 -6.36
N ASP A 30 4.48 -34.74 -6.74
CA ASP A 30 3.56 -34.66 -7.88
C ASP A 30 2.26 -33.93 -7.47
N GLU A 31 1.80 -34.14 -6.24
CA GLU A 31 0.62 -33.51 -5.66
C GLU A 31 0.97 -32.94 -4.28
N LEU A 32 0.64 -31.67 -4.03
CA LEU A 32 0.90 -31.02 -2.75
C LEU A 32 -0.41 -30.69 -2.03
N PHE A 33 -0.52 -31.14 -0.79
CA PHE A 33 -1.60 -30.81 0.13
C PHE A 33 -1.11 -29.84 1.20
N VAL A 34 -1.87 -28.79 1.47
CA VAL A 34 -1.53 -27.75 2.45
C VAL A 34 -2.66 -27.58 3.45
N LEU A 35 -2.38 -27.93 4.71
CA LEU A 35 -3.28 -27.67 5.82
C LEU A 35 -3.14 -26.20 6.26
N VAL A 36 -4.22 -25.43 6.11
CA VAL A 36 -4.34 -24.05 6.55
C VAL A 36 -4.98 -24.05 7.93
N ALA A 37 -4.14 -24.02 8.97
CA ALA A 37 -4.59 -23.95 10.35
C ALA A 37 -5.18 -22.55 10.65
N SER A 38 -6.30 -22.50 11.36
CA SER A 38 -6.99 -21.24 11.64
C SER A 38 -7.72 -21.25 12.97
N ARG A 39 -7.73 -20.10 13.66
CA ARG A 39 -8.58 -19.87 14.83
C ARG A 39 -9.74 -18.92 14.53
N PRO A 40 -10.86 -18.99 15.28
CA PRO A 40 -11.91 -17.99 15.18
C PRO A 40 -11.40 -16.57 15.46
N ARG A 41 -12.00 -15.57 14.79
CA ARG A 41 -11.72 -14.13 14.99
C ARG A 41 -10.32 -13.63 14.61
N GLU A 42 -9.55 -14.44 13.87
CA GLU A 42 -8.32 -13.97 13.24
C GLU A 42 -8.60 -12.92 12.15
N ASP A 43 -7.75 -11.91 12.06
CA ASP A 43 -7.77 -10.83 11.08
C ASP A 43 -6.38 -10.72 10.42
N PRO A 44 -6.19 -11.15 9.16
CA PRO A 44 -7.22 -11.51 8.17
C PRO A 44 -7.94 -12.85 8.45
N PRO A 45 -9.24 -12.97 8.11
CA PRO A 45 -10.03 -14.17 8.37
C PRO A 45 -9.59 -15.35 7.51
N ALA A 46 -9.88 -16.55 8.00
CA ALA A 46 -9.54 -17.84 7.38
C ALA A 46 -9.88 -17.91 5.89
N ALA A 47 -11.12 -17.55 5.53
CA ALA A 47 -11.59 -17.58 4.15
C ALA A 47 -10.79 -16.65 3.23
N LYS A 48 -10.36 -15.48 3.74
CA LYS A 48 -9.55 -14.54 2.96
C LYS A 48 -8.13 -15.08 2.77
N ARG A 49 -7.52 -15.66 3.81
CA ARG A 49 -6.21 -16.30 3.72
C ARG A 49 -6.21 -17.49 2.74
N LEU A 50 -7.23 -18.34 2.82
CA LEU A 50 -7.43 -19.47 1.92
C LEU A 50 -7.57 -19.01 0.47
N GLY A 51 -8.41 -18.00 0.20
CA GLY A 51 -8.59 -17.43 -1.13
C GLY A 51 -7.29 -16.87 -1.71
N TRP A 52 -6.47 -16.19 -0.91
CA TRP A 52 -5.16 -15.73 -1.35
C TRP A 52 -4.21 -16.89 -1.70
N LEU A 53 -4.16 -17.92 -0.86
CA LEU A 53 -3.32 -19.09 -1.10
C LEU A 53 -3.74 -19.83 -2.38
N GLN A 54 -5.03 -20.01 -2.60
CA GLN A 54 -5.58 -20.61 -3.82
C GLN A 54 -5.26 -19.78 -5.07
N GLN A 55 -5.30 -18.45 -4.97
CA GLN A 55 -4.94 -17.57 -6.07
C GLN A 55 -3.42 -17.59 -6.37
N MET A 56 -2.57 -17.69 -5.35
CA MET A 56 -1.13 -17.79 -5.51
C MET A 56 -0.67 -19.16 -6.04
N PHE A 57 -1.39 -20.23 -5.70
CA PHE A 57 -1.04 -21.62 -6.02
C PHE A 57 -2.28 -22.43 -6.46
N PRO A 58 -2.85 -22.17 -7.64
CA PRO A 58 -4.08 -22.81 -8.10
C PRO A 58 -3.99 -24.34 -8.24
N GLU A 59 -2.77 -24.88 -8.37
CA GLU A 59 -2.48 -26.30 -8.48
C GLU A 59 -2.34 -27.04 -7.14
N VAL A 60 -2.38 -26.33 -6.01
CA VAL A 60 -2.18 -26.89 -4.67
C VAL A 60 -3.52 -27.20 -4.00
N HIS A 61 -3.60 -28.35 -3.32
CA HIS A 61 -4.79 -28.75 -2.58
C HIS A 61 -4.78 -28.14 -1.17
N PHE A 62 -5.54 -27.07 -0.97
CA PHE A 62 -5.66 -26.43 0.34
C PHE A 62 -6.82 -27.01 1.16
N ILE A 63 -6.55 -27.31 2.43
CA ILE A 63 -7.53 -27.84 3.39
C ILE A 63 -7.56 -26.91 4.60
N LEU A 64 -8.71 -26.31 4.89
CA LEU A 64 -8.88 -25.47 6.07
C LEU A 64 -9.09 -26.35 7.30
N VAL A 65 -8.27 -26.17 8.32
CA VAL A 65 -8.32 -26.96 9.56
C VAL A 65 -8.45 -26.02 10.75
N GLU A 66 -9.34 -26.36 11.68
CA GLU A 66 -9.51 -25.60 12.91
C GLU A 66 -8.32 -25.85 13.87
N ASP A 67 -7.64 -24.78 14.29
CA ASP A 67 -6.49 -24.80 15.20
C ASP A 67 -6.96 -24.74 16.66
N THR A 68 -7.71 -25.77 17.07
CA THR A 68 -8.20 -25.98 18.45
C THR A 68 -7.47 -27.12 19.19
N TYR A 69 -6.56 -27.81 18.49
CA TYR A 69 -5.80 -28.94 19.02
C TYR A 69 -4.53 -28.49 19.75
N PRO A 70 -4.03 -29.28 20.72
CA PRO A 70 -2.70 -29.08 21.30
C PRO A 70 -1.61 -29.03 20.21
N GLU A 71 -0.60 -28.19 20.39
CA GLU A 71 0.58 -28.10 19.51
C GLU A 71 1.53 -29.30 19.74
N ALA A 72 1.06 -30.51 19.43
CA ALA A 72 1.78 -31.77 19.61
C ALA A 72 1.88 -32.55 18.27
N PRO A 73 3.06 -33.08 17.90
CA PRO A 73 3.26 -33.77 16.62
C PRO A 73 2.28 -34.92 16.37
N ALA A 74 2.04 -35.78 17.37
CA ALA A 74 1.14 -36.93 17.25
C ALA A 74 -0.31 -36.52 16.97
N VAL A 75 -0.78 -35.46 17.64
CA VAL A 75 -2.16 -34.95 17.44
C VAL A 75 -2.32 -34.37 16.05
N TRP A 76 -1.37 -33.55 15.60
CA TRP A 76 -1.40 -32.98 14.25
C TRP A 76 -1.18 -34.02 13.16
N ALA A 77 -0.46 -35.11 13.43
CA ALA A 77 -0.34 -36.25 12.51
C ALA A 77 -1.69 -36.95 12.31
N GLU A 78 -2.41 -37.25 13.40
CA GLU A 78 -3.75 -37.84 13.34
C GLU A 78 -4.74 -36.93 12.59
N VAL A 79 -4.76 -35.64 12.93
CA VAL A 79 -5.58 -34.65 12.22
C VAL A 79 -5.21 -34.62 10.74
N THR A 80 -3.92 -34.60 10.40
CA THR A 80 -3.48 -34.57 8.99
C THR A 80 -3.97 -35.79 8.21
N VAL A 81 -3.74 -37.00 8.72
CA VAL A 81 -4.17 -38.24 8.04
C VAL A 81 -5.69 -38.30 7.93
N ARG A 82 -6.43 -37.84 8.95
CA ARG A 82 -7.89 -37.76 8.93
C ARG A 82 -8.40 -36.81 7.85
N GLU A 83 -7.87 -35.59 7.78
CA GLU A 83 -8.31 -34.58 6.82
C GLU A 83 -7.90 -34.93 5.38
N LEU A 84 -6.76 -35.59 5.19
CA LEU A 84 -6.33 -36.09 3.88
C LEU A 84 -7.09 -37.34 3.44
N GLY A 85 -7.49 -38.21 4.39
CA GLY A 85 -8.04 -39.53 4.11
C GLY A 85 -6.98 -40.56 3.68
N PHE A 86 -5.69 -40.22 3.77
CA PHE A 86 -4.55 -41.11 3.46
C PHE A 86 -3.27 -40.65 4.19
N THR A 87 -2.29 -41.54 4.30
CA THR A 87 -0.93 -41.19 4.74
C THR A 87 -0.14 -40.62 3.55
N PRO A 88 0.37 -39.37 3.64
CA PRO A 88 1.18 -38.77 2.58
C PRO A 88 2.54 -39.49 2.45
N ASP A 89 3.22 -39.32 1.32
CA ASP A 89 4.54 -39.93 1.09
C ASP A 89 5.67 -39.12 1.75
N VAL A 90 5.51 -37.79 1.83
CA VAL A 90 6.50 -36.88 2.40
C VAL A 90 5.85 -35.66 3.05
N ALA A 91 6.37 -35.24 4.19
CA ALA A 91 6.04 -33.98 4.87
C ALA A 91 7.16 -32.95 4.68
N PHE A 92 6.77 -31.70 4.41
CA PHE A 92 7.66 -30.56 4.25
C PHE A 92 7.42 -29.54 5.36
N ALA A 93 8.48 -29.16 6.08
CA ALA A 93 8.44 -28.09 7.06
C ALA A 93 9.78 -27.35 7.10
N GLY A 94 9.80 -26.16 7.69
CA GLY A 94 11.03 -25.38 7.86
C GLY A 94 11.55 -25.32 9.29
N GLU A 95 11.09 -26.23 10.14
CA GLU A 95 11.44 -26.31 11.56
C GLU A 95 11.42 -27.77 12.04
N ASP A 96 12.16 -28.06 13.11
CA ASP A 96 12.40 -29.44 13.59
C ASP A 96 11.13 -30.17 14.01
N TYR A 97 10.08 -29.44 14.38
CA TYR A 97 8.74 -29.98 14.61
C TYR A 97 8.25 -30.88 13.46
N GLY A 98 8.62 -30.54 12.22
CA GLY A 98 8.21 -31.30 11.04
C GLY A 98 8.73 -32.73 11.00
N ALA A 99 9.91 -33.00 11.56
CA ALA A 99 10.49 -34.34 11.58
C ALA A 99 9.69 -35.28 12.49
N ALA A 100 9.33 -34.80 13.70
CA ALA A 100 8.48 -35.55 14.61
C ALA A 100 7.08 -35.76 14.02
N TRP A 101 6.49 -34.72 13.43
CA TRP A 101 5.18 -34.80 12.78
C TRP A 101 5.14 -35.83 11.63
N ALA A 102 6.17 -35.86 10.80
CA ALA A 102 6.32 -36.87 9.74
C ALA A 102 6.47 -38.29 10.30
N GLY A 103 7.26 -38.44 11.36
CA GLY A 103 7.47 -39.73 12.04
C GLY A 103 6.16 -40.30 12.60
N GLU A 104 5.34 -39.46 13.24
CA GLU A 104 4.03 -39.85 13.77
C GLU A 104 3.02 -40.24 12.66
N MET A 105 3.12 -39.61 11.47
CA MET A 105 2.33 -40.03 10.30
C MET A 105 2.85 -41.32 9.64
N GLY A 106 4.11 -41.68 9.88
CA GLY A 106 4.79 -42.77 9.19
C GLY A 106 5.23 -42.43 7.76
N CYS A 107 5.53 -41.16 7.47
CA CYS A 107 5.98 -40.70 6.14
C CYS A 107 7.40 -40.12 6.15
N GLY A 108 7.95 -39.85 4.96
CA GLY A 108 9.26 -39.19 4.83
C GLY A 108 9.22 -37.73 5.30
N PHE A 109 10.37 -37.19 5.72
CA PHE A 109 10.50 -35.77 6.07
C PHE A 109 11.55 -35.09 5.20
N GLU A 110 11.22 -33.91 4.69
CA GLU A 110 12.16 -33.02 4.03
C GLU A 110 12.15 -31.62 4.64
N MET A 111 13.27 -31.22 5.23
CA MET A 111 13.47 -29.86 5.73
C MET A 111 13.56 -28.88 4.56
N VAL A 112 12.81 -27.78 4.66
CA VAL A 112 12.83 -26.67 3.71
C VAL A 112 13.38 -25.43 4.40
N ASP A 113 14.54 -24.96 3.93
CA ASP A 113 15.10 -23.71 4.42
C ASP A 113 14.22 -22.52 4.02
N ARG A 114 13.53 -21.95 5.02
CA ARG A 114 12.69 -20.74 4.87
C ARG A 114 13.53 -19.45 4.90
N THR A 115 14.75 -19.53 5.40
CA THR A 115 15.56 -18.39 5.83
C THR A 115 16.50 -17.85 4.77
N ARG A 116 16.91 -18.66 3.78
CA ARG A 116 17.81 -18.26 2.67
C ARG A 116 17.40 -16.92 2.06
N GLY A 117 18.05 -15.84 2.50
CA GLY A 117 17.82 -14.46 2.05
C GLY A 117 16.50 -13.80 2.49
N ALA A 118 15.88 -14.14 3.63
CA ALA A 118 14.79 -13.34 4.23
C ALA A 118 14.49 -13.68 5.72
N SER A 119 15.46 -13.57 6.62
CA SER A 119 15.21 -13.70 8.08
C SER A 119 14.15 -12.73 8.60
N GLU A 120 13.93 -11.61 7.91
CA GLU A 120 12.96 -10.56 8.25
C GLU A 120 11.50 -10.96 8.01
N CYS A 121 11.22 -11.99 7.20
CA CYS A 121 9.85 -12.36 6.81
C CYS A 121 9.24 -13.44 7.70
N ALA A 122 9.44 -13.35 9.02
CA ALA A 122 8.82 -14.26 9.98
C ALA A 122 7.36 -13.87 10.27
N GLY A 123 6.48 -14.86 10.44
CA GLY A 123 5.05 -14.63 10.59
C GLY A 123 4.65 -13.76 11.77
N ARG A 124 5.39 -13.82 12.90
CA ARG A 124 5.17 -12.95 14.06
C ARG A 124 5.47 -11.49 13.72
N THR A 125 6.60 -11.23 13.08
CA THR A 125 7.08 -9.88 12.74
C THR A 125 6.19 -9.21 11.70
N VAL A 126 5.85 -9.94 10.63
CA VAL A 126 4.94 -9.45 9.58
C VAL A 126 3.56 -9.12 10.16
N ARG A 127 3.05 -9.94 11.09
CA ARG A 127 1.74 -9.71 11.71
C ARG A 127 1.71 -8.50 12.63
N SER A 128 2.76 -8.28 13.43
CA SER A 128 2.83 -7.12 14.31
C SER A 128 2.98 -5.80 13.55
N ASP A 129 3.57 -5.85 12.35
CA ASP A 129 3.87 -4.66 11.57
C ASP A 129 3.92 -4.95 10.05
N PRO A 130 2.74 -5.13 9.41
CA PRO A 130 2.65 -5.41 7.98
C PRO A 130 3.24 -4.29 7.11
N MET A 131 3.10 -3.03 7.55
CA MET A 131 3.66 -1.85 6.86
C MET A 131 5.19 -1.84 6.88
N GLY A 132 5.79 -2.29 8.00
CA GLY A 132 7.23 -2.47 8.13
C GLY A 132 7.82 -3.51 7.18
N HIS A 133 7.05 -4.56 6.91
CA HIS A 133 7.49 -5.77 6.21
C HIS A 133 6.77 -5.93 4.87
N TRP A 134 6.49 -4.82 4.19
CA TRP A 134 5.73 -4.80 2.93
C TRP A 134 6.33 -5.74 1.87
N GLN A 135 7.65 -5.80 1.78
CA GLN A 135 8.42 -6.69 0.90
C GLN A 135 8.22 -8.18 1.17
N CYS A 136 7.75 -8.54 2.37
CA CYS A 136 7.43 -9.91 2.74
C CYS A 136 6.04 -10.34 2.31
N LEU A 137 5.17 -9.41 1.92
CA LEU A 137 3.79 -9.68 1.52
C LEU A 137 3.67 -9.79 0.00
N ASP A 138 2.83 -10.73 -0.45
CA ASP A 138 2.41 -10.82 -1.85
C ASP A 138 1.45 -9.66 -2.19
N PRO A 139 1.44 -9.12 -3.43
CA PRO A 139 0.50 -8.07 -3.87
C PRO A 139 -0.95 -8.23 -3.39
N ILE A 140 -1.52 -9.44 -3.46
CA ILE A 140 -2.91 -9.67 -3.05
C ILE A 140 -3.12 -9.58 -1.54
N VAL A 141 -2.07 -9.83 -0.75
CA VAL A 141 -2.07 -9.69 0.71
C VAL A 141 -1.81 -8.25 1.10
N ARG A 142 -0.94 -7.55 0.37
CA ARG A 142 -0.70 -6.10 0.52
C ARG A 142 -1.98 -5.29 0.38
N ALA A 143 -2.82 -5.64 -0.61
CA ALA A 143 -4.11 -4.99 -0.85
C ALA A 143 -5.03 -4.95 0.38
N TYR A 144 -4.91 -5.94 1.28
CA TYR A 144 -5.66 -6.00 2.53
C TYR A 144 -5.21 -4.95 3.54
N TYR A 145 -3.90 -4.77 3.65
CA TYR A 145 -3.30 -3.87 4.64
C TYR A 145 -3.19 -2.43 4.12
N ALA A 146 -3.16 -2.23 2.79
CA ALA A 146 -3.09 -0.92 2.17
C ALA A 146 -4.14 0.04 2.72
N ARG A 147 -3.71 1.22 3.17
CA ARG A 147 -4.60 2.27 3.64
C ARG A 147 -5.20 2.99 2.43
N ARG A 148 -6.50 2.86 2.24
CA ARG A 148 -7.22 3.61 1.20
C ARG A 148 -7.51 5.01 1.70
N VAL A 149 -7.16 6.02 0.91
CA VAL A 149 -7.42 7.43 1.17
C VAL A 149 -8.26 7.96 0.02
N ALA A 150 -9.48 8.38 0.32
CA ALA A 150 -10.38 8.97 -0.66
C ALA A 150 -10.24 10.49 -0.63
N VAL A 151 -10.00 11.09 -1.78
CA VAL A 151 -10.10 12.53 -1.97
C VAL A 151 -11.49 12.83 -2.49
N VAL A 152 -12.24 13.63 -1.75
CA VAL A 152 -13.63 13.98 -2.08
C VAL A 152 -13.81 15.48 -2.03
N GLY A 153 -14.81 15.97 -2.74
CA GLY A 153 -15.11 17.40 -2.77
C GLY A 153 -16.24 17.71 -3.70
N ALA A 154 -16.78 18.92 -3.55
CA ALA A 154 -17.71 19.46 -4.51
C ALA A 154 -17.02 19.67 -5.87
N GLU A 155 -17.83 19.85 -6.92
CA GLU A 155 -17.33 20.16 -8.25
C GLU A 155 -16.34 21.33 -8.19
N SER A 156 -15.27 21.29 -9.01
CA SER A 156 -14.34 22.42 -9.16
C SER A 156 -13.45 22.74 -7.96
N THR A 157 -13.30 21.84 -6.99
CA THR A 157 -12.55 22.11 -5.76
C THR A 157 -11.10 21.60 -5.78
N GLY A 158 -10.63 21.07 -6.92
CA GLY A 158 -9.24 20.61 -7.08
C GLY A 158 -8.96 19.17 -6.63
N THR A 159 -10.01 18.36 -6.43
CA THR A 159 -9.97 16.95 -6.00
C THR A 159 -8.98 16.11 -6.82
N THR A 160 -9.15 16.07 -8.15
CA THR A 160 -8.27 15.30 -9.04
C THR A 160 -6.82 15.77 -9.00
N THR A 161 -6.60 17.08 -8.83
CA THR A 161 -5.24 17.65 -8.77
C THR A 161 -4.52 17.21 -7.50
N ILE A 162 -5.16 17.35 -6.33
CA ILE A 162 -4.53 16.91 -5.08
C ILE A 162 -4.39 15.39 -5.02
N ALA A 163 -5.34 14.62 -5.56
CA ALA A 163 -5.25 13.16 -5.63
C ALA A 163 -4.03 12.71 -6.46
N ARG A 164 -3.79 13.34 -7.62
CA ARG A 164 -2.57 13.11 -8.44
C ARG A 164 -1.30 13.47 -7.69
N ASN A 165 -1.25 14.64 -7.07
CA ASN A 165 -0.08 15.09 -6.33
C ASN A 165 0.24 14.19 -5.13
N LEU A 166 -0.79 13.64 -4.46
CA LEU A 166 -0.62 12.68 -3.37
C LEU A 166 -0.07 11.34 -3.87
N ALA A 167 -0.62 10.81 -4.97
CA ALA A 167 -0.13 9.56 -5.55
C ALA A 167 1.33 9.69 -6.00
N GLU A 168 1.69 10.82 -6.61
CA GLU A 168 3.07 11.14 -6.97
C GLU A 168 3.97 11.30 -5.72
N HIS A 169 3.53 12.04 -4.69
CA HIS A 169 4.30 12.21 -3.46
C HIS A 169 4.59 10.88 -2.76
N TYR A 170 3.64 9.94 -2.75
CA TYR A 170 3.87 8.62 -2.12
C TYR A 170 4.51 7.60 -3.07
N GLN A 171 4.65 7.92 -4.37
CA GLN A 171 5.04 6.98 -5.43
C GLN A 171 4.15 5.72 -5.39
N THR A 172 2.84 5.95 -5.36
CA THR A 172 1.81 4.90 -5.30
C THR A 172 0.81 5.07 -6.43
N VAL A 173 -0.18 4.18 -6.48
CA VAL A 173 -1.23 4.17 -7.50
C VAL A 173 -2.36 5.14 -7.15
N LEU A 174 -2.83 5.87 -8.16
CA LEU A 174 -4.07 6.64 -8.15
C LEU A 174 -5.18 5.83 -8.81
N VAL A 175 -6.33 5.72 -8.15
CA VAL A 175 -7.58 5.30 -8.77
C VAL A 175 -8.29 6.58 -9.25
N PRO A 176 -8.46 6.80 -10.57
CA PRO A 176 -9.17 7.95 -11.07
C PRO A 176 -10.68 7.87 -10.77
N GLU A 177 -11.36 9.01 -10.87
CA GLU A 177 -12.82 9.12 -10.75
C GLU A 177 -13.52 8.46 -11.94
N TYR A 178 -14.08 7.26 -11.75
CA TYR A 178 -14.82 6.58 -12.83
C TYR A 178 -16.08 7.35 -13.27
N GLY A 179 -16.69 8.13 -12.36
CA GLY A 179 -17.83 8.98 -12.70
C GLY A 179 -17.53 9.97 -13.83
N ARG A 180 -16.29 10.45 -13.93
CA ARG A 180 -15.82 11.32 -15.01
C ARG A 180 -15.76 10.58 -16.34
N ASP A 181 -15.15 9.40 -16.35
CA ASP A 181 -15.05 8.56 -17.55
C ASP A 181 -16.45 8.18 -18.06
N TYR A 182 -17.36 7.82 -17.14
CA TYR A 182 -18.74 7.51 -17.47
C TYR A 182 -19.47 8.71 -18.10
N TYR A 183 -19.29 9.90 -17.52
CA TYR A 183 -19.89 11.12 -18.04
C TYR A 183 -19.37 11.49 -19.43
N GLU A 184 -18.06 11.38 -19.67
CA GLU A 184 -17.47 11.64 -20.98
C GLU A 184 -18.02 10.69 -22.05
N ASP A 185 -18.17 9.40 -21.72
CA ASP A 185 -18.78 8.42 -22.62
C ASP A 185 -20.26 8.74 -22.89
N ARG A 186 -21.01 9.14 -21.86
CA ARG A 186 -22.40 9.60 -21.97
C ARG A 186 -22.53 10.80 -22.90
N MET A 187 -21.56 11.73 -22.86
CA MET A 187 -21.50 12.87 -23.78
C MET A 187 -21.20 12.44 -25.22
N ARG A 188 -20.18 11.60 -25.42
CA ARG A 188 -19.79 11.10 -26.75
C ARG A 188 -20.89 10.27 -27.42
N SER A 189 -21.68 9.55 -26.64
CA SER A 189 -22.83 8.76 -27.10
C SER A 189 -24.12 9.55 -27.33
N GLY A 190 -24.09 10.88 -27.17
CA GLY A 190 -25.25 11.76 -27.38
C GLY A 190 -26.29 11.73 -26.25
N ARG A 191 -25.97 11.06 -25.12
CA ARG A 191 -26.84 10.96 -23.94
C ARG A 191 -26.63 12.09 -22.93
N GLY A 192 -25.77 13.07 -23.23
CA GLY A 192 -25.40 14.17 -22.34
C GLY A 192 -26.55 15.00 -21.77
N GLY A 193 -27.61 15.20 -22.57
CA GLY A 193 -28.81 15.95 -22.15
C GLY A 193 -29.87 15.10 -21.45
N ALA A 194 -29.69 13.78 -21.34
CA ALA A 194 -30.65 12.92 -20.67
C ALA A 194 -30.61 13.13 -19.14
N PRO A 195 -31.72 12.96 -18.42
CA PRO A 195 -31.70 12.94 -16.96
C PRO A 195 -30.88 11.74 -16.47
N TRP A 196 -30.15 11.93 -15.37
CA TRP A 196 -29.43 10.83 -14.72
C TRP A 196 -30.40 9.85 -14.06
N THR A 197 -30.04 8.58 -14.04
CA THR A 197 -30.84 7.51 -13.42
C THR A 197 -30.08 6.83 -12.29
N THR A 198 -30.80 6.31 -11.30
CA THR A 198 -30.20 5.56 -10.19
C THR A 198 -29.34 4.37 -10.65
N ALA A 199 -29.75 3.68 -11.72
CA ALA A 199 -28.99 2.53 -12.26
C ALA A 199 -27.58 2.93 -12.74
N GLU A 200 -27.42 4.13 -13.30
CA GLU A 200 -26.11 4.65 -13.71
C GLU A 200 -25.21 4.88 -12.50
N PHE A 201 -25.75 5.41 -11.40
CA PHE A 201 -24.98 5.61 -10.17
C PHE A 201 -24.59 4.29 -9.48
N VAL A 202 -25.44 3.26 -9.56
CA VAL A 202 -25.07 1.91 -9.09
C VAL A 202 -23.89 1.39 -9.90
N GLN A 203 -23.96 1.46 -11.23
CA GLN A 203 -22.85 1.06 -12.10
C GLN A 203 -21.55 1.83 -11.80
N ILE A 204 -21.65 3.15 -11.60
CA ILE A 204 -20.50 3.99 -11.27
C ILE A 204 -19.87 3.56 -9.93
N ALA A 205 -20.68 3.33 -8.91
CA ALA A 205 -20.20 2.90 -7.60
C ALA A 205 -19.56 1.49 -7.63
N GLU A 206 -20.17 0.53 -8.34
CA GLU A 206 -19.62 -0.82 -8.50
C GLU A 206 -18.27 -0.78 -9.21
N ARG A 207 -18.18 -0.03 -10.31
CA ARG A 207 -16.94 0.07 -11.09
C ARG A 207 -15.83 0.78 -10.35
N GLN A 208 -16.14 1.86 -9.61
CA GLN A 208 -15.18 2.52 -8.74
C GLN A 208 -14.62 1.53 -7.70
N ALA A 209 -15.50 0.77 -7.04
CA ALA A 209 -15.09 -0.22 -6.03
C ALA A 209 -14.23 -1.35 -6.62
N GLU A 210 -14.54 -1.81 -7.84
CA GLU A 210 -13.75 -2.80 -8.58
C GLU A 210 -12.34 -2.27 -8.90
N TRP A 211 -12.24 -1.05 -9.45
CA TRP A 211 -10.97 -0.42 -9.80
C TRP A 211 -10.07 -0.23 -8.58
N GLU A 212 -10.65 0.20 -7.46
CA GLU A 212 -9.93 0.30 -6.20
C GLU A 212 -9.39 -1.05 -5.70
N GLU A 213 -10.14 -2.15 -5.86
CA GLU A 213 -9.67 -3.48 -5.42
C GLU A 213 -8.50 -3.98 -6.27
N LEU A 214 -8.58 -3.78 -7.59
CA LEU A 214 -7.51 -4.12 -8.51
C LEU A 214 -6.25 -3.28 -8.25
N ALA A 215 -6.41 -1.97 -8.07
CA ALA A 215 -5.31 -1.04 -7.84
C ALA A 215 -4.63 -1.25 -6.47
N ALA A 216 -5.37 -1.71 -5.45
CA ALA A 216 -4.81 -1.95 -4.12
C ALA A 216 -3.64 -2.95 -4.13
N CYS A 217 -3.64 -3.92 -5.05
CA CYS A 217 -2.56 -4.90 -5.21
C CYS A 217 -1.24 -4.25 -5.66
N LEU A 218 -1.32 -3.12 -6.35
CA LEU A 218 -0.18 -2.38 -6.91
C LEU A 218 0.27 -1.22 -6.02
N SER A 219 -0.50 -0.90 -4.98
CA SER A 219 -0.19 0.20 -4.06
C SER A 219 1.06 -0.05 -3.22
N ASP A 220 1.76 1.02 -2.86
CA ASP A 220 2.80 1.00 -1.82
C ASP A 220 2.26 1.61 -0.53
N ARG A 221 1.71 0.75 0.35
CA ARG A 221 1.15 1.04 1.70
C ARG A 221 -0.10 1.92 1.73
N VAL A 222 -0.22 2.88 0.82
CA VAL A 222 -1.35 3.79 0.68
C VAL A 222 -1.89 3.74 -0.74
N LEU A 223 -3.20 3.65 -0.90
CA LEU A 223 -3.90 3.77 -2.18
C LEU A 223 -4.65 5.11 -2.18
N ILE A 224 -4.42 5.93 -3.21
CA ILE A 224 -5.14 7.19 -3.36
C ILE A 224 -6.30 6.98 -4.32
N CYS A 225 -7.50 7.37 -3.91
CA CYS A 225 -8.71 7.32 -4.73
C CYS A 225 -9.20 8.74 -4.99
N ASP A 226 -9.31 9.13 -6.26
CA ASP A 226 -10.06 10.32 -6.66
C ASP A 226 -11.54 9.96 -6.64
N THR A 227 -12.23 10.42 -5.59
CA THR A 227 -13.59 10.00 -5.19
C THR A 227 -13.69 8.53 -4.76
N ASP A 228 -14.89 8.16 -4.33
CA ASP A 228 -15.24 6.82 -3.86
C ASP A 228 -16.76 6.58 -3.98
N PRO A 229 -17.27 5.35 -3.73
CA PRO A 229 -18.71 5.10 -3.76
C PRO A 229 -19.52 5.95 -2.77
N PHE A 230 -18.92 6.45 -1.69
CA PHE A 230 -19.59 7.41 -0.80
C PHE A 230 -19.80 8.78 -1.46
N ALA A 231 -18.81 9.30 -2.19
CA ALA A 231 -19.00 10.49 -3.01
C ALA A 231 -20.11 10.27 -4.06
N THR A 232 -20.18 9.08 -4.65
CA THR A 232 -21.25 8.70 -5.59
C THR A 232 -22.64 8.77 -4.95
N GLU A 233 -22.82 8.44 -3.66
CA GLU A 233 -24.11 8.64 -2.96
C GLU A 233 -24.54 10.12 -2.96
N ILE A 234 -23.60 11.03 -2.69
CA ILE A 234 -23.88 12.47 -2.61
C ILE A 234 -24.15 13.05 -4.00
N TRP A 235 -23.42 12.60 -5.02
CA TRP A 235 -23.73 12.94 -6.41
C TRP A 235 -25.08 12.40 -6.87
N HIS A 236 -25.45 11.18 -6.46
CA HIS A 236 -26.76 10.60 -6.73
C HIS A 236 -27.88 11.45 -6.11
N GLU A 237 -27.74 11.85 -4.85
CA GLU A 237 -28.69 12.74 -4.18
C GLU A 237 -28.85 14.07 -4.90
N ARG A 238 -27.73 14.68 -5.35
CA ARG A 238 -27.75 15.92 -6.13
C ARG A 238 -28.56 15.79 -7.42
N TYR A 239 -28.27 14.76 -8.22
CA TYR A 239 -28.81 14.65 -9.59
C TYR A 239 -30.20 14.00 -9.65
N VAL A 240 -30.53 13.12 -8.69
CA VAL A 240 -31.79 12.36 -8.67
C VAL A 240 -32.73 12.84 -7.56
N GLY A 241 -32.23 13.63 -6.60
CA GLY A 241 -33.02 14.21 -5.50
C GLY A 241 -33.29 13.27 -4.32
N THR A 242 -32.76 12.05 -4.35
CA THR A 242 -32.93 11.04 -3.28
C THR A 242 -31.65 10.21 -3.13
N ILE A 243 -31.49 9.51 -2.00
CA ILE A 243 -30.37 8.58 -1.78
C ILE A 243 -30.77 7.17 -2.19
N SER A 244 -29.94 6.49 -2.97
CA SER A 244 -30.11 5.07 -3.32
C SER A 244 -29.58 4.14 -2.24
N GLN A 245 -30.41 3.19 -1.79
CA GLN A 245 -29.96 2.13 -0.89
C GLN A 245 -28.92 1.20 -1.53
N GLU A 246 -28.96 1.02 -2.85
CA GLU A 246 -28.02 0.13 -3.55
C GLU A 246 -26.61 0.74 -3.59
N VAL A 247 -26.51 2.04 -3.90
CA VAL A 247 -25.24 2.78 -3.85
C VAL A 247 -24.70 2.80 -2.41
N ALA A 248 -25.58 3.02 -1.42
CA ALA A 248 -25.19 3.01 -0.01
C ALA A 248 -24.65 1.64 0.44
N ARG A 249 -25.21 0.51 -0.03
CA ARG A 249 -24.67 -0.83 0.28
C ARG A 249 -23.25 -1.01 -0.24
N ILE A 250 -22.96 -0.52 -1.44
CA ILE A 250 -21.60 -0.58 -2.03
C ILE A 250 -20.66 0.24 -1.17
N SER A 251 -21.00 1.50 -0.87
CA SER A 251 -20.20 2.40 -0.03
C SER A 251 -19.89 1.84 1.36
N VAL A 252 -20.88 1.28 2.07
CA VAL A 252 -20.69 0.73 3.43
C VAL A 252 -19.82 -0.54 3.42
N SER A 253 -19.75 -1.27 2.30
CA SER A 253 -18.87 -2.44 2.16
C SER A 253 -17.38 -2.08 2.07
N ARG A 254 -17.06 -0.79 1.81
CA ARG A 254 -15.70 -0.30 1.63
C ARG A 254 -15.15 0.30 2.92
N ARG A 255 -13.83 0.25 3.06
CA ARG A 255 -13.11 0.81 4.21
C ARG A 255 -12.05 1.78 3.72
N TYR A 256 -12.16 3.02 4.17
CA TYR A 256 -11.18 4.08 3.94
C TYR A 256 -10.58 4.46 5.27
N ALA A 257 -9.27 4.66 5.28
CA ALA A 257 -8.53 5.03 6.47
C ALA A 257 -8.61 6.54 6.73
N LEU A 258 -8.83 7.33 5.68
CA LEU A 258 -8.96 8.79 5.74
C LEU A 258 -9.70 9.32 4.52
N TYR A 259 -10.50 10.36 4.74
CA TYR A 259 -11.03 11.22 3.68
C TYR A 259 -10.31 12.56 3.66
N ILE A 260 -9.89 13.01 2.48
CA ILE A 260 -9.40 14.36 2.25
C ILE A 260 -10.54 15.13 1.57
N LEU A 261 -11.18 16.05 2.30
CA LEU A 261 -12.24 16.89 1.76
C LEU A 261 -11.63 18.21 1.26
N THR A 262 -11.72 18.48 -0.05
CA THR A 262 -11.26 19.75 -0.62
C THR A 262 -12.24 20.89 -0.31
N GLY A 263 -11.70 22.00 0.19
CA GLY A 263 -12.46 23.22 0.46
C GLY A 263 -12.86 23.98 -0.80
N THR A 264 -13.81 24.90 -0.62
CA THR A 264 -14.41 25.72 -1.68
C THR A 264 -13.72 27.08 -1.87
N ASP A 265 -12.63 27.31 -1.14
CA ASP A 265 -11.85 28.55 -1.06
C ASP A 265 -11.06 28.90 -2.35
N ILE A 266 -11.05 28.01 -3.35
CA ILE A 266 -10.49 28.32 -4.67
C ILE A 266 -11.54 28.91 -5.63
N PRO A 267 -11.15 29.82 -6.54
CA PRO A 267 -12.07 30.38 -7.53
C PRO A 267 -12.77 29.29 -8.33
N PHE A 268 -14.08 29.44 -8.52
CA PHE A 268 -14.83 28.56 -9.41
C PHE A 268 -14.35 28.76 -10.85
N VAL A 269 -13.82 27.70 -11.46
CA VAL A 269 -13.47 27.70 -12.89
C VAL A 269 -14.62 27.03 -13.63
N GLN A 270 -15.21 27.66 -14.64
CA GLN A 270 -16.20 27.01 -15.50
C GLN A 270 -15.45 26.29 -16.64
N ASP A 271 -15.42 24.96 -16.65
CA ASP A 271 -14.81 24.16 -17.74
C ASP A 271 -15.82 23.70 -18.79
N GLY A 272 -17.05 24.26 -18.76
CA GLY A 272 -18.11 24.08 -19.75
C GLY A 272 -19.25 23.17 -19.28
N PHE A 273 -19.06 22.44 -18.17
CA PHE A 273 -19.95 21.36 -17.74
C PHE A 273 -20.45 21.49 -16.29
N ARG A 274 -20.06 22.55 -15.58
CA ARG A 274 -20.34 22.72 -14.14
C ARG A 274 -21.64 23.48 -13.90
N ASP A 275 -22.49 22.99 -12.99
CA ASP A 275 -23.84 23.56 -12.77
C ASP A 275 -23.86 24.89 -11.98
N GLY A 276 -22.74 25.27 -11.34
CA GLY A 276 -22.56 26.61 -10.76
C GLY A 276 -22.15 26.66 -9.28
N GLU A 277 -21.87 27.86 -8.79
CA GLU A 277 -21.25 28.11 -7.49
C GLU A 277 -22.14 27.76 -6.28
N HIS A 278 -23.45 27.97 -6.37
CA HIS A 278 -24.40 27.66 -5.28
C HIS A 278 -24.49 26.17 -4.96
N VAL A 279 -24.30 25.30 -5.96
CA VAL A 279 -24.32 23.84 -5.79
C VAL A 279 -23.07 23.36 -5.05
N ARG A 280 -21.95 24.08 -5.21
CA ARG A 280 -20.67 23.76 -4.59
C ARG A 280 -20.73 23.86 -3.07
N GLU A 281 -21.38 24.91 -2.55
CA GLU A 281 -21.56 25.11 -1.11
C GLU A 281 -22.45 24.03 -0.49
N TRP A 282 -23.63 23.78 -1.08
CA TRP A 282 -24.52 22.72 -0.62
C TRP A 282 -23.82 21.35 -0.59
N MET A 283 -23.10 21.00 -1.66
CA MET A 283 -22.38 19.73 -1.72
C MET A 283 -21.28 19.64 -0.65
N HIS A 284 -20.53 20.72 -0.44
CA HIS A 284 -19.50 20.75 0.59
C HIS A 284 -20.10 20.53 1.98
N GLU A 285 -21.17 21.25 2.33
CA GLU A 285 -21.90 21.05 3.59
C GLU A 285 -22.47 19.64 3.71
N ARG A 286 -22.96 19.07 2.60
CA ARG A 286 -23.46 17.69 2.55
C ARG A 286 -22.35 16.68 2.86
N PHE A 287 -21.18 16.83 2.25
CA PHE A 287 -20.00 16.01 2.55
C PHE A 287 -19.61 16.11 4.02
N VAL A 288 -19.47 17.33 4.57
CA VAL A 288 -19.11 17.53 5.98
C VAL A 288 -20.14 16.87 6.91
N LYS A 289 -21.43 17.07 6.65
CA LYS A 289 -22.52 16.48 7.44
C LYS A 289 -22.45 14.95 7.43
N GLU A 290 -22.33 14.34 6.26
CA GLU A 290 -22.34 12.88 6.12
C GLU A 290 -21.05 12.23 6.64
N LEU A 291 -19.88 12.85 6.43
CA LEU A 291 -18.61 12.39 7.01
C LEU A 291 -18.70 12.35 8.54
N ARG A 292 -19.23 13.43 9.16
CA ARG A 292 -19.45 13.48 10.62
C ARG A 292 -20.51 12.50 11.11
N ALA A 293 -21.66 12.43 10.44
CA ALA A 293 -22.76 11.56 10.86
C ALA A 293 -22.38 10.07 10.82
N ARG A 294 -21.45 9.68 9.93
CA ARG A 294 -20.97 8.30 9.76
C ARG A 294 -19.63 8.04 10.46
N ASP A 295 -19.15 8.98 11.28
CA ASP A 295 -17.86 8.90 11.98
C ASP A 295 -16.67 8.53 11.07
N LYS A 296 -16.66 9.09 9.86
CA LYS A 296 -15.58 8.88 8.90
C LYS A 296 -14.43 9.80 9.27
N ALA A 297 -13.23 9.26 9.46
CA ALA A 297 -12.03 10.09 9.68
C ALA A 297 -11.77 10.97 8.46
N PHE A 298 -11.70 12.29 8.64
CA PHE A 298 -11.46 13.22 7.56
C PHE A 298 -10.68 14.47 7.99
N VAL A 299 -10.06 15.12 7.00
CA VAL A 299 -9.48 16.47 7.13
C VAL A 299 -10.01 17.33 5.99
N ILE A 300 -10.29 18.61 6.28
CA ILE A 300 -10.61 19.61 5.27
C ILE A 300 -9.31 20.28 4.86
N VAL A 301 -9.05 20.40 3.56
CA VAL A 301 -7.85 21.07 3.02
C VAL A 301 -8.22 22.31 2.23
N GLU A 302 -7.61 23.43 2.63
CA GLU A 302 -7.86 24.78 2.11
C GLU A 302 -6.53 25.49 1.83
N GLY A 303 -6.59 26.60 1.11
CA GLY A 303 -5.46 27.41 0.69
C GLY A 303 -4.92 27.03 -0.68
N ASP A 304 -3.69 27.47 -0.95
CA ASP A 304 -3.01 27.19 -2.21
C ASP A 304 -2.62 25.70 -2.33
N PRO A 305 -2.27 25.20 -3.55
CA PRO A 305 -1.96 23.80 -3.77
C PRO A 305 -0.89 23.21 -2.87
N ILE A 306 0.12 23.99 -2.45
CA ILE A 306 1.20 23.52 -1.58
C ILE A 306 0.68 23.33 -0.16
N THR A 307 -0.06 24.33 0.35
CA THR A 307 -0.67 24.27 1.69
C THR A 307 -1.63 23.09 1.81
N ARG A 308 -2.48 22.87 0.81
CA ARG A 308 -3.41 21.73 0.77
C ARG A 308 -2.68 20.39 0.75
N LEU A 309 -1.65 20.24 -0.09
CA LEU A 309 -0.86 19.02 -0.17
C LEU A 309 -0.13 18.72 1.14
N LYS A 310 0.44 19.75 1.79
CA LYS A 310 1.08 19.61 3.11
C LYS A 310 0.09 19.10 4.16
N ALA A 311 -1.08 19.72 4.27
CA ALA A 311 -2.10 19.30 5.23
C ALA A 311 -2.59 17.86 4.98
N ALA A 312 -2.78 17.49 3.71
CA ALA A 312 -3.18 16.14 3.33
C ALA A 312 -2.09 15.09 3.64
N THR A 313 -0.84 15.36 3.27
CA THR A 313 0.30 14.46 3.54
C THR A 313 0.53 14.26 5.03
N GLU A 314 0.49 15.33 5.83
CA GLU A 314 0.57 15.21 7.29
C GLU A 314 -0.53 14.32 7.89
N ALA A 315 -1.76 14.41 7.38
CA ALA A 315 -2.88 13.60 7.83
C ALA A 315 -2.74 12.13 7.41
N ILE A 316 -2.28 11.86 6.18
CA ILE A 316 -2.04 10.51 5.69
C ILE A 316 -0.88 9.87 6.44
N ASP A 317 0.21 10.59 6.68
CA ASP A 317 1.36 10.08 7.41
C ASP A 317 1.01 9.71 8.86
N ARG A 318 0.09 10.45 9.51
CA ARG A 318 -0.48 10.07 10.83
C ARG A 318 -1.17 8.72 10.78
N VAL A 319 -1.98 8.48 9.75
CA VAL A 319 -2.74 7.24 9.56
C VAL A 319 -1.82 6.06 9.21
N LEU A 320 -0.73 6.32 8.47
CA LEU A 320 0.27 5.32 8.14
C LEU A 320 1.25 5.03 9.28
N GLY A 321 1.54 6.01 10.13
CA GLY A 321 2.68 5.96 11.06
C GLY A 321 4.04 6.04 10.35
N LEU A 322 4.04 6.42 9.07
CA LEU A 322 5.20 6.51 8.19
C LEU A 322 5.12 7.79 7.37
N SER A 323 6.28 8.37 7.06
CA SER A 323 6.40 9.48 6.10
C SER A 323 7.28 9.08 4.94
N ARG A 324 6.94 9.53 3.73
CA ARG A 324 7.75 9.34 2.53
C ARG A 324 8.69 10.52 2.40
N LEU A 325 10.00 10.26 2.50
CA LEU A 325 11.03 11.28 2.38
C LEU A 325 11.86 11.07 1.13
N TYR A 326 12.46 12.16 0.67
CA TYR A 326 13.32 12.20 -0.50
C TYR A 326 14.69 12.76 -0.15
N ARG A 327 15.72 12.33 -0.89
CA ARG A 327 17.06 12.90 -0.76
C ARG A 327 17.78 12.89 -2.10
N PRO A 328 18.23 14.07 -2.60
CA PRO A 328 19.16 14.13 -3.72
C PRO A 328 20.54 13.66 -3.26
N VAL A 329 21.18 12.81 -4.07
CA VAL A 329 22.50 12.23 -3.79
C VAL A 329 23.40 12.34 -5.01
N GLY A 330 24.70 12.52 -4.76
CA GLY A 330 25.75 12.39 -5.78
C GLY A 330 26.19 10.94 -5.97
N PRO A 331 27.09 10.67 -6.93
CA PRO A 331 27.50 9.30 -7.27
C PRO A 331 28.17 8.57 -6.08
N LYS A 332 29.08 9.24 -5.36
CA LYS A 332 29.78 8.63 -4.20
C LYS A 332 28.84 8.25 -3.07
N GLU A 333 27.86 9.11 -2.76
CA GLU A 333 26.88 8.84 -1.71
C GLU A 333 25.96 7.68 -2.12
N LEU A 334 25.57 7.61 -3.40
CA LEU A 334 24.77 6.51 -3.92
C LEU A 334 25.53 5.17 -3.92
N ASP A 335 26.83 5.17 -4.21
CA ASP A 335 27.66 3.97 -4.12
C ASP A 335 27.71 3.44 -2.67
N LEU A 336 27.88 4.32 -1.68
CA LEU A 336 27.84 3.95 -0.26
C LEU A 336 26.46 3.43 0.19
N ILE A 337 25.37 3.99 -0.31
CA ILE A 337 24.01 3.47 -0.09
C ILE A 337 23.87 2.06 -0.71
N THR A 338 24.45 1.85 -1.89
CA THR A 338 24.43 0.55 -2.56
C THR A 338 25.24 -0.49 -1.78
N GLU A 339 26.43 -0.12 -1.29
CA GLU A 339 27.29 -0.95 -0.45
C GLU A 339 26.63 -1.36 0.88
N SER A 340 25.76 -0.50 1.43
CA SER A 340 24.96 -0.84 2.62
C SER A 340 23.79 -1.78 2.32
N GLY A 341 23.62 -2.22 1.07
CA GLY A 341 22.46 -3.01 0.64
C GLY A 341 21.17 -2.21 0.66
N TRP A 342 21.22 -0.90 0.40
CA TRP A 342 20.08 0.03 0.41
C TRP A 342 19.44 0.24 1.79
N SER A 343 20.18 -0.03 2.87
CA SER A 343 19.65 0.03 4.24
C SER A 343 19.91 1.36 4.94
N SER A 344 20.91 2.13 4.50
CA SER A 344 21.37 3.31 5.23
C SER A 344 22.01 4.37 4.35
N PHE A 345 21.84 5.63 4.77
CA PHE A 345 22.64 6.76 4.30
C PHE A 345 23.99 6.80 5.02
N PRO A 346 25.09 7.15 4.32
CA PRO A 346 26.43 7.17 4.91
C PRO A 346 26.61 8.31 5.93
N PRO A 347 27.53 8.19 6.89
CA PRO A 347 27.87 9.26 7.83
C PRO A 347 28.15 10.59 7.14
N ARG A 348 27.75 11.69 7.79
CA ARG A 348 28.07 13.05 7.31
C ARG A 348 29.56 13.35 7.51
N LEU A 349 30.09 14.27 6.70
CA LEU A 349 31.43 14.80 6.92
C LEU A 349 31.46 15.62 8.22
N GLU A 350 32.60 15.69 8.91
CA GLU A 350 32.73 16.36 10.21
C GLU A 350 32.22 17.82 10.22
N TRP A 351 32.37 18.52 9.10
CA TRP A 351 31.91 19.91 8.95
C TRP A 351 30.43 20.05 8.55
N GLN A 352 29.72 18.95 8.34
CA GLN A 352 28.30 18.91 7.97
C GLN A 352 27.44 18.49 9.19
N PRO A 353 27.04 19.43 10.05
CA PRO A 353 26.35 19.10 11.31
C PRO A 353 24.93 18.57 11.13
N ILE A 354 24.35 18.72 9.93
CA ILE A 354 22.94 18.41 9.66
C ILE A 354 22.82 17.45 8.48
N PHE A 355 21.95 16.44 8.65
CA PHE A 355 21.37 15.61 7.60
C PHE A 355 19.95 16.11 7.29
N TYR A 356 19.73 16.47 6.02
CA TYR A 356 18.48 17.06 5.55
C TYR A 356 17.80 16.18 4.49
N PRO A 357 16.81 15.37 4.86
CA PRO A 357 15.86 14.79 3.92
C PRO A 357 14.74 15.80 3.62
N VAL A 358 14.22 15.76 2.39
CA VAL A 358 13.19 16.68 1.91
C VAL A 358 11.83 15.98 1.77
N LEU A 359 10.73 16.74 1.87
CA LEU A 359 9.38 16.20 1.90
C LEU A 359 8.71 16.09 0.52
N ASN A 360 9.36 16.52 -0.57
CA ASN A 360 8.78 16.37 -1.90
C ASN A 360 9.82 16.07 -2.97
N PHE A 361 9.36 15.30 -3.96
CA PHE A 361 10.14 14.84 -5.08
C PHE A 361 10.70 16.01 -5.91
N GLU A 362 9.88 16.99 -6.28
CA GLU A 362 10.27 18.10 -7.16
C GLU A 362 11.43 18.92 -6.61
N TYR A 363 11.45 19.16 -5.29
CA TYR A 363 12.56 19.84 -4.65
C TYR A 363 13.84 19.00 -4.71
N ALA A 364 13.77 17.69 -4.41
CA ALA A 364 14.90 16.79 -4.53
C ALA A 364 15.41 16.70 -5.98
N ALA A 365 14.49 16.60 -6.95
CA ALA A 365 14.76 16.55 -8.38
C ALA A 365 15.51 17.79 -8.88
N ARG A 366 15.11 18.98 -8.41
CA ARG A 366 15.80 20.22 -8.72
C ARG A 366 17.23 20.24 -8.18
N ILE A 367 17.44 19.81 -6.93
CA ILE A 367 18.80 19.73 -6.36
C ILE A 367 19.65 18.73 -7.16
N ALA A 368 19.12 17.53 -7.41
CA ALA A 368 19.84 16.49 -8.14
C ALA A 368 20.22 16.94 -9.57
N SER A 369 19.30 17.57 -10.30
CA SER A 369 19.53 17.96 -11.69
C SER A 369 20.32 19.28 -11.85
N GLU A 370 20.12 20.26 -10.98
CA GLU A 370 20.75 21.58 -11.12
C GLU A 370 22.06 21.74 -10.35
N TRP A 371 22.28 20.95 -9.30
CA TRP A 371 23.46 21.04 -8.44
C TRP A 371 24.35 19.80 -8.57
N ASN A 372 23.85 18.59 -8.27
CA ASN A 372 24.68 17.38 -8.28
C ASN A 372 25.25 17.08 -9.68
N VAL A 373 24.45 17.25 -10.73
CA VAL A 373 24.92 17.09 -12.12
C VAL A 373 26.00 18.12 -12.48
N LYS A 374 25.88 19.38 -12.01
CA LYS A 374 26.93 20.40 -12.27
C LYS A 374 28.23 20.09 -11.54
N ASP A 375 28.13 19.56 -10.32
CA ASP A 375 29.29 19.24 -9.48
C ASP A 375 30.03 17.98 -9.95
N SER A 376 29.30 16.94 -10.36
CA SER A 376 29.88 15.61 -10.58
C SER A 376 29.50 14.93 -11.90
N GLY A 377 28.69 15.58 -12.74
CA GLY A 377 28.14 14.99 -13.98
C GLY A 377 26.94 14.06 -13.77
N TYR A 378 26.59 13.76 -12.51
CA TYR A 378 25.53 12.83 -12.16
C TYR A 378 24.79 13.27 -10.88
N GLY A 379 23.49 13.02 -10.84
CA GLY A 379 22.68 13.18 -9.63
C GLY A 379 21.53 12.19 -9.61
N ALA A 380 21.17 11.71 -8.44
CA ALA A 380 20.01 10.83 -8.26
C ALA A 380 19.10 11.34 -7.16
N VAL A 381 17.80 11.11 -7.30
CA VAL A 381 16.82 11.28 -6.24
C VAL A 381 16.54 9.92 -5.64
N THR A 382 16.79 9.81 -4.34
CA THR A 382 16.43 8.64 -3.55
C THR A 382 15.17 8.91 -2.72
N THR A 383 14.44 7.86 -2.36
CA THR A 383 13.30 7.91 -1.45
C THR A 383 13.36 6.77 -0.44
N CYS A 384 12.76 6.98 0.73
CA CYS A 384 12.54 5.94 1.72
C CYS A 384 11.28 6.24 2.54
N TRP A 385 10.72 5.19 3.15
CA TRP A 385 9.72 5.35 4.21
C TRP A 385 10.45 5.46 5.55
N VAL A 386 10.03 6.40 6.40
CA VAL A 386 10.61 6.58 7.74
C VAL A 386 9.51 6.58 8.78
N ARG A 387 9.75 5.95 9.93
CA ARG A 387 8.81 5.95 11.06
C ARG A 387 8.54 7.36 11.54
N ARG A 388 7.26 7.72 11.57
CA ARG A 388 6.80 8.99 12.14
C ARG A 388 7.25 9.20 13.59
N GLN A 389 7.26 8.14 14.38
CA GLN A 389 7.73 8.19 15.77
C GLN A 389 9.16 8.78 15.90
N PHE A 390 10.02 8.54 14.91
CA PHE A 390 11.35 9.16 14.88
C PHE A 390 11.28 10.64 14.46
N LEU A 391 10.49 10.92 13.42
CA LEU A 391 10.40 12.25 12.78
C LEU A 391 9.66 13.28 13.64
N ASP A 392 8.71 12.85 14.47
CA ASP A 392 7.91 13.72 15.35
C ASP A 392 8.78 14.46 16.41
N ARG A 393 10.08 14.11 16.51
CA ARG A 393 11.09 14.80 17.33
C ARG A 393 11.70 16.04 16.66
N TYR A 394 11.45 16.25 15.37
CA TYR A 394 12.07 17.29 14.57
C TYR A 394 11.02 18.18 13.90
N GLU A 395 11.34 19.47 13.79
CA GLU A 395 10.50 20.41 13.06
C GLU A 395 10.74 20.31 11.54
N VAL A 396 9.68 20.59 10.78
CA VAL A 396 9.78 20.76 9.32
C VAL A 396 10.13 22.22 9.05
N HIS A 397 11.27 22.44 8.40
CA HIS A 397 11.75 23.76 8.01
C HIS A 397 11.36 24.08 6.58
N GLN A 398 10.96 25.33 6.34
CA GLN A 398 10.76 25.86 5.00
C GLN A 398 12.00 26.67 4.59
N VAL A 399 12.73 26.21 3.57
CA VAL A 399 14.03 26.80 3.18
C VAL A 399 13.95 27.38 1.78
N GLY A 400 13.78 28.69 1.69
CA GLY A 400 13.63 29.40 0.41
C GLY A 400 12.16 29.50 -0.03
N GLY A 401 11.81 28.85 -1.14
CA GLY A 401 10.45 28.91 -1.72
C GLY A 401 9.38 28.25 -0.85
N ARG A 402 8.10 28.43 -1.19
CA ARG A 402 6.98 27.83 -0.41
C ARG A 402 6.96 26.30 -0.44
N ALA A 403 7.50 25.68 -1.50
CA ALA A 403 7.48 24.23 -1.70
C ALA A 403 8.75 23.51 -1.21
N THR A 404 9.71 24.21 -0.61
CA THR A 404 10.99 23.62 -0.21
C THR A 404 10.98 23.29 1.28
N LEU A 405 10.44 22.11 1.60
CA LEU A 405 10.30 21.61 2.97
C LEU A 405 11.32 20.51 3.25
N GLU A 406 12.00 20.61 4.38
CA GLU A 406 13.03 19.66 4.82
C GLU A 406 13.06 19.48 6.34
N TYR A 407 13.57 18.33 6.78
CA TYR A 407 13.92 18.11 8.19
C TYR A 407 15.37 18.50 8.44
N TRP A 408 15.68 19.02 9.61
CA TRP A 408 17.06 19.22 10.06
C TRP A 408 17.40 18.22 11.16
N ILE A 409 18.01 17.10 10.78
CA ILE A 409 18.39 16.02 11.71
C ILE A 409 19.88 16.17 12.03
N PRO A 410 20.29 16.24 13.31
CA PRO A 410 21.70 16.28 13.67
C PRO A 410 22.46 15.07 13.13
N ALA A 411 23.70 15.28 12.66
CA ALA A 411 24.51 14.23 12.05
C ALA A 411 24.75 13.04 12.99
N GLU A 412 24.84 13.28 14.29
CA GLU A 412 24.97 12.27 15.34
C GLU A 412 23.73 11.36 15.48
N GLU A 413 22.55 11.82 15.05
CA GLU A 413 21.30 11.05 15.06
C GLU A 413 21.09 10.24 13.76
N LEU A 414 22.02 10.31 12.79
CA LEU A 414 21.85 9.63 11.50
C LEU A 414 21.77 8.11 11.64
N THR A 415 22.47 7.51 12.60
CA THR A 415 22.31 6.08 12.91
C THR A 415 20.90 5.75 13.35
N ALA A 416 20.29 6.60 14.18
CA ALA A 416 18.91 6.43 14.62
C ALA A 416 17.91 6.69 13.47
N PHE A 417 18.19 7.64 12.59
CA PHE A 417 17.40 7.86 11.36
C PHE A 417 17.42 6.62 10.46
N ASN A 418 18.61 6.07 10.21
CA ASN A 418 18.76 4.86 9.39
C ASN A 418 18.01 3.67 10.02
N ALA A 419 18.03 3.52 11.34
CA ALA A 419 17.25 2.49 12.04
C ALA A 419 15.72 2.71 11.95
N ALA A 420 15.28 3.95 11.69
CA ALA A 420 13.88 4.30 11.49
C ALA A 420 13.40 4.13 10.03
N ILE A 421 14.30 3.82 9.09
CA ILE A 421 13.95 3.51 7.70
C ILE A 421 13.17 2.19 7.65
N VAL A 422 12.13 2.17 6.84
CA VAL A 422 11.25 1.02 6.65
C VAL A 422 11.37 0.49 5.22
N GLY A 423 11.73 -0.79 5.12
CA GLY A 423 12.04 -1.45 3.84
C GLY A 423 13.47 -1.12 3.40
N GLY A 424 13.67 0.01 2.74
CA GLY A 424 14.98 0.41 2.25
C GLY A 424 14.93 1.70 1.42
N ILE A 425 16.10 2.17 1.04
CA ILE A 425 16.29 3.34 0.18
C ILE A 425 16.12 2.89 -1.28
N GLN A 426 15.43 3.68 -2.08
CA GLN A 426 15.15 3.40 -3.49
C GLN A 426 15.54 4.60 -4.35
N VAL A 427 16.10 4.37 -5.53
CA VAL A 427 16.27 5.42 -6.53
C VAL A 427 14.95 5.59 -7.28
N VAL A 428 14.45 6.83 -7.34
CA VAL A 428 13.22 7.18 -8.08
C VAL A 428 13.53 7.88 -9.40
N ARG A 429 14.65 8.61 -9.49
CA ARG A 429 15.08 9.25 -10.74
C ARG A 429 16.58 9.51 -10.75
N GLU A 430 17.20 9.35 -11.91
CA GLU A 430 18.60 9.69 -12.15
C GLU A 430 18.71 10.78 -13.21
N TYR A 431 19.77 11.58 -13.12
CA TYR A 431 20.09 12.69 -14.00
C TYR A 431 21.57 12.65 -14.37
N GLY A 432 21.88 12.98 -15.64
CA GLY A 432 23.25 13.00 -16.15
C GLY A 432 23.81 11.60 -16.42
N SER A 433 25.12 11.44 -16.35
CA SER A 433 25.80 10.17 -16.62
C SER A 433 27.03 10.02 -15.73
N ARG A 434 27.23 8.82 -15.17
CA ARG A 434 28.43 8.51 -14.39
C ARG A 434 29.65 8.45 -15.31
N VAL A 435 30.74 9.15 -14.94
CA VAL A 435 32.01 9.06 -15.66
C VAL A 435 32.52 7.62 -15.57
N GLY A 436 32.62 6.92 -16.71
CA GLY A 436 33.09 5.53 -16.79
C GLY A 436 32.00 4.46 -16.95
N ALA A 437 30.70 4.82 -17.00
CA ALA A 437 29.67 3.86 -17.40
C ALA A 437 29.80 3.57 -18.92
N PRO A 438 29.87 2.30 -19.36
CA PRO A 438 29.76 2.00 -20.78
C PRO A 438 28.40 2.50 -21.27
N ARG A 439 28.38 3.23 -22.40
CA ARG A 439 27.14 3.58 -23.07
C ARG A 439 26.47 2.28 -23.49
N GLY A 440 25.43 1.87 -22.76
CA GLY A 440 24.67 0.66 -23.03
C GLY A 440 23.98 0.75 -24.39
N SER A 441 24.22 -0.28 -25.19
CA SER A 441 23.61 -0.62 -26.48
C SER A 441 22.15 -1.02 -26.36
#